data_AF-B1FH55-F1
#
_entry.id   AF-B1FH55-F1
#
_cell.length_a   1.000
_cell.length_b   1.000
_cell.length_c   1.000
_cell.angle_alpha   90.00
_cell.angle_beta   90.00
_cell.angle_gamma   90.00
#
_symmetry.space_group_name_H-M   'P 1'
#
loop_
_entity.id
_entity.type
_entity.pdbx_description
1 polymer ?
#
loop_
_entity_poly.entity_id
_entity_poly.type
_entity_poly.pdbx_seq_one_letter_code
_entity_poly.pdbx_strand_id
1 'polypeptide(L)'
;MFTVRALERVGVSAVVIEDKVGLKRNSLLSGVSAQSQIAIAEFCEKIAAGKNAQVADEFMIVARIESFILGAGLDDALQRAHAYAQAGADAILIHSRNHEPVEVLDFCRAFRLADTQTPIFAIPSTYDIVSECDLEAAGVNGVIYANHLLRAAYPAMTAAAESILRHGRAHECARAGASLHDILSVVAGNGTDVAVGTRAAPLTGETV
;
A
#
# COMPACT_ATOMS: atom_id res chain seq x y z
N MET A 1 2.98 1.59 -20.22
CA MET A 1 3.94 0.57 -20.71
C MET A 1 5.31 0.64 -20.01
N PHE A 2 6.04 1.77 -20.07
CA PHE A 2 7.38 1.89 -19.45
C PHE A 2 7.39 1.64 -17.93
N THR A 3 6.39 2.18 -17.22
CA THR A 3 6.31 2.07 -15.75
C THR A 3 6.19 0.64 -15.24
N VAL A 4 5.42 -0.22 -15.91
CA VAL A 4 5.23 -1.64 -15.51
C VAL A 4 6.59 -2.35 -15.55
N ARG A 5 7.29 -2.28 -16.69
CA ARG A 5 8.62 -2.88 -16.85
C ARG A 5 9.65 -2.31 -15.88
N ALA A 6 9.58 -1.01 -15.60
CA ALA A 6 10.51 -0.37 -14.67
C ALA A 6 10.29 -0.85 -13.22
N LEU A 7 9.04 -0.96 -12.78
CA LEU A 7 8.68 -1.47 -11.44
C LEU A 7 9.06 -2.94 -11.28
N GLU A 8 8.76 -3.74 -12.30
CA GLU A 8 9.10 -5.16 -12.33
C GLU A 8 10.62 -5.38 -12.21
N ARG A 9 11.43 -4.60 -12.94
CA ARG A 9 12.91 -4.67 -12.87
C ARG A 9 13.50 -4.32 -11.51
N VAL A 10 12.80 -3.52 -10.71
CA VAL A 10 13.25 -3.18 -9.34
C VAL A 10 12.68 -4.11 -8.27
N GLY A 11 12.04 -5.22 -8.67
CA GLY A 11 11.55 -6.26 -7.77
C GLY A 11 10.18 -6.01 -7.16
N VAL A 12 9.37 -5.10 -7.74
CA VAL A 12 7.98 -4.91 -7.31
C VAL A 12 7.12 -6.06 -7.83
N SER A 13 6.33 -6.69 -6.97
CA SER A 13 5.45 -7.81 -7.34
C SER A 13 4.10 -7.37 -7.92
N ALA A 14 3.62 -6.19 -7.54
CA ALA A 14 2.29 -5.73 -7.95
C ALA A 14 2.22 -4.20 -8.09
N VAL A 15 1.40 -3.73 -9.02
CA VAL A 15 1.01 -2.32 -9.12
C VAL A 15 -0.49 -2.17 -8.98
N VAL A 16 -0.92 -1.20 -8.17
CA VAL A 16 -2.32 -0.81 -8.05
C VAL A 16 -2.54 0.43 -8.91
N ILE A 17 -3.50 0.36 -9.83
CA ILE A 17 -3.88 1.48 -10.70
C ILE A 17 -5.33 1.83 -10.41
N GLU A 18 -5.62 3.11 -10.19
CA GLU A 18 -7.00 3.58 -9.98
C GLU A 18 -7.65 4.15 -11.24
N ASP A 19 -8.97 4.11 -11.28
CA ASP A 19 -9.82 4.50 -12.40
C ASP A 19 -10.27 5.97 -12.38
N LYS A 20 -9.46 6.87 -11.81
CA LYS A 20 -9.73 8.32 -11.83
C LYS A 20 -9.13 9.03 -13.03
N VAL A 21 -9.78 10.09 -13.47
CA VAL A 21 -9.27 11.00 -14.50
C VAL A 21 -8.18 11.91 -13.92
N GLY A 22 -7.11 12.09 -14.69
CA GLY A 22 -6.06 13.07 -14.44
C GLY A 22 -5.04 12.64 -13.37
N LEU A 23 -4.36 13.64 -12.79
CA LEU A 23 -3.35 13.39 -11.76
C LEU A 23 -4.00 12.88 -10.46
N LYS A 24 -3.31 11.93 -9.82
CA LYS A 24 -3.71 11.33 -8.54
C LYS A 24 -4.01 12.43 -7.53
N ARG A 25 -5.24 12.43 -7.00
CA ARG A 25 -5.59 13.16 -5.77
C ARG A 25 -5.96 12.15 -4.68
N ASN A 26 -5.62 12.49 -3.45
CA ASN A 26 -5.87 11.64 -2.29
C ASN A 26 -7.38 11.53 -2.03
N SER A 27 -7.86 10.30 -1.87
CA SER A 27 -9.28 9.95 -1.78
C SER A 27 -9.96 10.39 -0.48
N LEU A 28 -9.18 10.86 0.50
CA LEU A 28 -9.65 11.34 1.80
C LEU A 28 -9.63 12.88 1.92
N LEU A 29 -9.18 13.60 0.89
CA LEU A 29 -9.17 15.07 0.91
C LEU A 29 -10.59 15.64 0.72
N SER A 30 -10.84 16.79 1.34
CA SER A 30 -12.04 17.59 1.10
C SER A 30 -12.10 18.03 -0.37
N GLY A 31 -13.27 17.94 -1.02
CA GLY A 31 -13.46 18.40 -2.41
C GLY A 31 -13.21 17.35 -3.51
N VAL A 32 -13.11 16.07 -3.15
CA VAL A 32 -12.97 14.95 -4.10
C VAL A 32 -14.15 14.83 -5.09
N SER A 33 -15.31 15.42 -4.78
CA SER A 33 -16.50 15.44 -5.63
C SER A 33 -16.33 16.13 -7.00
N ALA A 34 -15.25 16.90 -7.20
CA ALA A 34 -14.91 17.47 -8.50
C ALA A 34 -14.09 16.52 -9.41
N GLN A 35 -13.75 15.32 -8.94
CA GLN A 35 -13.10 14.30 -9.75
C GLN A 35 -14.14 13.40 -10.44
N SER A 36 -13.78 12.88 -11.59
CA SER A 36 -14.55 11.86 -12.30
C SER A 36 -13.75 10.57 -12.44
N GLN A 37 -14.46 9.46 -12.57
CA GLN A 37 -13.89 8.21 -13.05
C GLN A 37 -13.72 8.26 -14.56
N ILE A 38 -12.66 7.63 -15.04
CA ILE A 38 -12.42 7.39 -16.45
C ILE A 38 -13.50 6.44 -17.00
N ALA A 39 -13.75 6.51 -18.30
CA ALA A 39 -14.69 5.59 -18.94
C ALA A 39 -14.22 4.13 -18.77
N ILE A 40 -15.16 3.21 -18.54
CA ILE A 40 -14.85 1.79 -18.30
C ILE A 40 -13.98 1.22 -19.42
N ALA A 41 -14.36 1.44 -20.67
CA ALA A 41 -13.62 0.96 -21.84
C ALA A 41 -12.16 1.47 -21.87
N GLU A 42 -11.97 2.76 -21.59
CA GLU A 42 -10.64 3.38 -21.56
C GLU A 42 -9.78 2.82 -20.41
N PHE A 43 -10.37 2.53 -19.25
CA PHE A 43 -9.63 1.87 -18.17
C PHE A 43 -9.27 0.42 -18.52
N CYS A 44 -10.18 -0.32 -19.16
CA CYS A 44 -9.91 -1.67 -19.64
C CYS A 44 -8.74 -1.69 -20.64
N GLU A 45 -8.69 -0.74 -21.58
CA GLU A 45 -7.55 -0.59 -22.50
C GLU A 45 -6.24 -0.35 -21.75
N LYS A 46 -6.27 0.47 -20.68
CA LYS A 46 -5.10 0.74 -19.83
C LYS A 46 -4.63 -0.52 -19.09
N ILE A 47 -5.55 -1.33 -18.55
CA ILE A 47 -5.25 -2.62 -17.91
C ILE A 47 -4.60 -3.55 -18.94
N ALA A 48 -5.25 -3.76 -20.08
CA ALA A 48 -4.76 -4.64 -21.14
C ALA A 48 -3.37 -4.20 -21.66
N ALA A 49 -3.16 -2.90 -21.86
CA ALA A 49 -1.86 -2.36 -22.23
C ALA A 49 -0.79 -2.55 -21.15
N GLY A 50 -1.18 -2.55 -19.87
CA GLY A 50 -0.33 -2.88 -18.74
C GLY A 50 0.07 -4.35 -18.75
N LYS A 51 -0.90 -5.27 -18.90
CA LYS A 51 -0.67 -6.72 -18.96
C LYS A 51 0.23 -7.09 -20.14
N ASN A 52 -0.03 -6.53 -21.33
CA ASN A 52 0.81 -6.73 -22.52
C ASN A 52 2.24 -6.16 -22.38
N ALA A 53 2.49 -5.31 -21.38
CA ALA A 53 3.81 -4.73 -21.15
C ALA A 53 4.71 -5.59 -20.25
N GLN A 54 4.13 -6.50 -19.46
CA GLN A 54 4.81 -7.32 -18.46
C GLN A 54 5.89 -8.20 -19.12
N VAL A 55 6.96 -8.48 -18.39
CA VAL A 55 8.02 -9.39 -18.86
C VAL A 55 7.85 -10.79 -18.26
N ALA A 56 7.41 -10.87 -17.00
CA ALA A 56 7.12 -12.09 -16.27
C ALA A 56 5.61 -12.18 -15.95
N ASP A 57 5.11 -13.42 -15.94
CA ASP A 57 3.70 -13.72 -15.67
C ASP A 57 3.31 -13.49 -14.20
N GLU A 58 4.29 -13.36 -13.30
CA GLU A 58 4.10 -13.22 -11.85
C GLU A 58 3.77 -11.78 -11.42
N PHE A 59 4.01 -10.78 -12.28
CA PHE A 59 3.75 -9.38 -11.94
C PHE A 59 2.25 -9.07 -12.01
N MET A 60 1.66 -8.59 -10.91
CA MET A 60 0.23 -8.33 -10.82
C MET A 60 -0.15 -6.88 -11.14
N ILE A 61 -1.24 -6.69 -11.86
CA ILE A 61 -1.94 -5.41 -12.01
C ILE A 61 -3.28 -5.50 -11.27
N VAL A 62 -3.40 -4.68 -10.23
CA VAL A 62 -4.60 -4.58 -9.39
C VAL A 62 -5.40 -3.35 -9.81
N ALA A 63 -6.66 -3.55 -10.17
CA ALA A 63 -7.58 -2.47 -10.54
C ALA A 63 -8.27 -1.92 -9.29
N ARG A 64 -7.96 -0.67 -8.94
CA ARG A 64 -8.58 0.05 -7.83
C ARG A 64 -9.81 0.83 -8.32
N ILE A 65 -10.94 0.56 -7.72
CA ILE A 65 -12.24 1.15 -8.05
C ILE A 65 -12.54 2.29 -7.07
N GLU A 66 -12.82 3.48 -7.61
CA GLU A 66 -13.12 4.68 -6.80
C GLU A 66 -14.62 5.04 -6.77
N SER A 67 -15.51 4.14 -7.18
CA SER A 67 -16.96 4.37 -7.26
C SER A 67 -17.60 4.85 -5.94
N PHE A 68 -17.25 4.23 -4.80
CA PHE A 68 -17.75 4.69 -3.50
C PHE A 68 -17.09 6.00 -3.05
N ILE A 69 -15.82 6.21 -3.37
CA ILE A 69 -15.11 7.47 -3.07
C ILE A 69 -15.81 8.66 -3.73
N LEU A 70 -16.25 8.49 -4.98
CA LEU A 70 -16.92 9.52 -5.78
C LEU A 70 -18.45 9.52 -5.68
N GLY A 71 -19.05 8.57 -4.96
CA GLY A 71 -20.49 8.50 -4.74
C GLY A 71 -21.31 7.94 -5.92
N ALA A 72 -20.69 7.16 -6.81
CA ALA A 72 -21.38 6.48 -7.92
C ALA A 72 -22.21 5.26 -7.45
N GLY A 73 -21.82 4.65 -6.33
CA GLY A 73 -22.58 3.57 -5.68
C GLY A 73 -22.19 2.14 -6.11
N LEU A 74 -22.97 1.17 -5.61
CA LEU A 74 -22.68 -0.27 -5.71
C LEU A 74 -22.74 -0.81 -7.14
N ASP A 75 -23.77 -0.44 -7.90
CA ASP A 75 -23.99 -0.97 -9.25
C ASP A 75 -22.84 -0.56 -10.20
N ASP A 76 -22.40 0.70 -10.13
CA ASP A 76 -21.25 1.18 -10.90
C ASP A 76 -19.95 0.47 -10.47
N ALA A 77 -19.76 0.24 -9.17
CA ALA A 77 -18.60 -0.49 -8.66
C ALA A 77 -18.56 -1.93 -9.20
N LEU A 78 -19.69 -2.65 -9.19
CA LEU A 78 -19.79 -4.02 -9.71
C LEU A 78 -19.58 -4.08 -11.22
N GLN A 79 -20.19 -3.16 -11.97
CA GLN A 79 -20.01 -3.07 -13.42
C GLN A 79 -18.53 -2.89 -13.79
N ARG A 80 -17.83 -2.01 -13.06
CA ARG A 80 -16.40 -1.76 -13.23
C ARG A 80 -15.57 -2.97 -12.86
N ALA A 81 -15.85 -3.61 -11.72
CA ALA A 81 -15.12 -4.78 -11.27
C ALA A 81 -15.17 -5.91 -12.29
N HIS A 82 -16.35 -6.22 -12.83
CA HIS A 82 -16.50 -7.24 -13.86
C HIS A 82 -15.75 -6.87 -15.15
N ALA A 83 -15.87 -5.63 -15.61
CA ALA A 83 -15.16 -5.19 -16.80
C ALA A 83 -13.63 -5.22 -16.63
N TYR A 84 -13.12 -4.85 -15.46
CA TYR A 84 -11.69 -4.78 -15.17
C TYR A 84 -11.09 -6.18 -15.01
N ALA A 85 -11.81 -7.09 -14.35
CA ALA A 85 -11.43 -8.51 -14.30
C ALA A 85 -11.38 -9.12 -15.71
N GLN A 86 -12.40 -8.88 -16.55
CA GLN A 86 -12.43 -9.34 -17.94
C GLN A 86 -11.32 -8.73 -18.81
N ALA A 87 -10.88 -7.51 -18.51
CA ALA A 87 -9.76 -6.86 -19.20
C ALA A 87 -8.38 -7.42 -18.79
N GLY A 88 -8.33 -8.32 -17.80
CA GLY A 88 -7.11 -8.99 -17.35
C GLY A 88 -6.49 -8.40 -16.08
N ALA A 89 -7.24 -7.63 -15.28
CA ALA A 89 -6.76 -7.26 -13.95
C ALA A 89 -6.60 -8.51 -13.08
N ASP A 90 -5.46 -8.67 -12.42
CA ASP A 90 -5.15 -9.84 -11.59
C ASP A 90 -5.87 -9.80 -10.24
N ALA A 91 -6.35 -8.63 -9.82
CA ALA A 91 -7.18 -8.46 -8.64
C ALA A 91 -7.97 -7.15 -8.71
N ILE A 92 -9.04 -7.08 -7.90
CA ILE A 92 -9.81 -5.86 -7.68
C ILE A 92 -9.47 -5.31 -6.30
N LEU A 93 -9.25 -4.00 -6.21
CA LEU A 93 -9.18 -3.28 -4.95
C LEU A 93 -10.40 -2.38 -4.83
N ILE A 94 -11.27 -2.67 -3.86
CA ILE A 94 -12.43 -1.85 -3.57
C ILE A 94 -12.11 -0.88 -2.43
N HIS A 95 -12.52 0.38 -2.58
CA HIS A 95 -12.23 1.42 -1.60
C HIS A 95 -13.46 2.25 -1.27
N SER A 96 -13.65 2.51 0.02
CA SER A 96 -14.64 3.42 0.57
C SER A 96 -13.96 4.39 1.54
N ARG A 97 -14.56 5.57 1.70
CA ARG A 97 -14.21 6.59 2.70
C ARG A 97 -15.26 6.71 3.81
N ASN A 98 -16.27 5.84 3.80
CA ASN A 98 -17.27 5.78 4.85
C ASN A 98 -16.64 5.16 6.12
N HIS A 99 -17.22 5.47 7.27
CA HIS A 99 -16.83 4.88 8.56
C HIS A 99 -17.48 3.51 8.78
N GLU A 100 -18.62 3.26 8.12
CA GLU A 100 -19.27 1.96 8.14
C GLU A 100 -18.76 1.07 7.00
N PRO A 101 -18.51 -0.22 7.24
CA PRO A 101 -17.96 -1.14 6.24
C PRO A 101 -18.99 -1.62 5.20
N VAL A 102 -20.26 -1.20 5.32
CA VAL A 102 -21.40 -1.71 4.54
C VAL A 102 -21.14 -1.72 3.04
N GLU A 103 -20.68 -0.61 2.46
CA GLU A 103 -20.41 -0.50 1.02
C GLU A 103 -19.42 -1.56 0.53
N VAL A 104 -18.36 -1.80 1.29
CA VAL A 104 -17.30 -2.76 0.95
C VAL A 104 -17.80 -4.19 1.12
N LEU A 105 -18.50 -4.49 2.22
CA LEU A 105 -19.02 -5.83 2.48
C LEU A 105 -20.09 -6.23 1.45
N ASP A 106 -21.00 -5.32 1.12
CA ASP A 106 -22.07 -5.56 0.15
C ASP A 106 -21.49 -5.73 -1.26
N PHE A 107 -20.50 -4.91 -1.64
CA PHE A 107 -19.75 -5.11 -2.88
C PHE A 107 -19.11 -6.50 -2.95
N CYS A 108 -18.38 -6.91 -1.92
CA CYS A 108 -17.66 -8.19 -1.95
C CYS A 108 -18.62 -9.38 -2.08
N ARG A 109 -19.70 -9.39 -1.28
CA ARG A 109 -20.73 -10.43 -1.35
C ARG A 109 -21.39 -10.49 -2.73
N ALA A 110 -21.79 -9.34 -3.28
CA ALA A 110 -22.44 -9.27 -4.58
C ALA A 110 -21.50 -9.68 -5.72
N PHE A 111 -20.25 -9.21 -5.71
CA PHE A 111 -19.26 -9.58 -6.72
C PHE A 111 -18.99 -11.09 -6.72
N ARG A 112 -18.92 -11.71 -5.54
CA ARG A 112 -18.70 -13.16 -5.38
C ARG A 112 -19.83 -14.03 -5.93
N LEU A 113 -21.04 -13.50 -6.09
CA LEU A 113 -22.14 -14.23 -6.76
C LEU A 113 -21.85 -14.47 -8.25
N ALA A 114 -21.06 -13.60 -8.88
CA ALA A 114 -20.74 -13.66 -10.30
C ALA A 114 -19.27 -14.05 -10.58
N ASP A 115 -18.34 -13.72 -9.68
CA ASP A 115 -16.91 -14.01 -9.82
C ASP A 115 -16.33 -14.58 -8.52
N THR A 116 -16.00 -15.87 -8.55
CA THR A 116 -15.44 -16.62 -7.41
C THR A 116 -13.91 -16.67 -7.40
N GLN A 117 -13.24 -16.19 -8.44
CA GLN A 117 -11.81 -16.43 -8.66
C GLN A 117 -10.98 -15.16 -8.49
N THR A 118 -11.47 -14.02 -8.98
CA THR A 118 -10.69 -12.78 -8.96
C THR A 118 -10.47 -12.32 -7.52
N PRO A 119 -9.21 -12.19 -7.05
CA PRO A 119 -8.92 -11.74 -5.69
C PRO A 119 -9.45 -10.34 -5.42
N ILE A 120 -9.95 -10.11 -4.20
CA ILE A 120 -10.39 -8.79 -3.74
C ILE A 120 -9.45 -8.31 -2.64
N PHE A 121 -8.97 -7.08 -2.76
CA PHE A 121 -8.26 -6.34 -1.72
C PHE A 121 -9.15 -5.25 -1.11
N ALA A 122 -9.10 -5.10 0.21
CA ALA A 122 -9.78 -4.05 0.96
C ALA A 122 -8.77 -3.15 1.71
N ILE A 123 -9.16 -1.89 1.97
CA ILE A 123 -8.35 -0.92 2.72
C ILE A 123 -9.21 -0.29 3.85
N PRO A 124 -9.29 -0.92 5.04
CA PRO A 124 -10.12 -0.46 6.15
C PRO A 124 -9.46 0.69 6.93
N SER A 125 -9.10 1.78 6.24
CA SER A 125 -8.49 2.95 6.90
C SER A 125 -9.50 3.90 7.54
N THR A 126 -10.74 3.94 7.05
CA THR A 126 -11.83 4.77 7.60
C THR A 126 -12.91 3.95 8.31
N TYR A 127 -13.11 2.71 7.87
CA TYR A 127 -14.02 1.71 8.46
C TYR A 127 -13.24 0.67 9.27
N ASP A 128 -12.37 1.14 10.18
CA ASP A 128 -11.42 0.33 10.96
C ASP A 128 -12.06 -0.52 12.06
N ILE A 129 -13.38 -0.44 12.23
CA ILE A 129 -14.17 -1.27 13.15
C ILE A 129 -14.34 -2.71 12.66
N VAL A 130 -14.15 -2.97 11.36
CA VAL A 130 -14.33 -4.30 10.75
C VAL A 130 -13.11 -5.19 10.99
N SER A 131 -13.32 -6.46 11.33
CA SER A 131 -12.22 -7.41 11.49
C SER A 131 -11.80 -8.03 10.15
N GLU A 132 -10.59 -8.59 10.08
CA GLU A 132 -10.16 -9.39 8.93
C GLU A 132 -11.08 -10.59 8.71
N CYS A 133 -11.57 -11.22 9.79
CA CYS A 133 -12.53 -12.33 9.71
C CYS A 133 -13.84 -11.93 9.04
N ASP A 134 -14.36 -10.74 9.34
CA ASP A 134 -15.60 -10.22 8.71
C ASP A 134 -15.39 -9.92 7.22
N LEU A 135 -14.21 -9.39 6.86
CA LEU A 135 -13.83 -9.12 5.48
C LEU A 135 -13.63 -10.44 4.69
N GLU A 136 -12.94 -11.42 5.29
CA GLU A 136 -12.77 -12.75 4.71
C GLU A 136 -14.12 -13.44 4.49
N ALA A 137 -15.02 -13.39 5.49
CA ALA A 137 -16.37 -13.93 5.38
C ALA A 137 -17.21 -13.26 4.28
N ALA A 138 -16.89 -12.01 3.92
CA ALA A 138 -17.51 -11.32 2.78
C ALA A 138 -16.82 -11.62 1.43
N GLY A 139 -15.70 -12.33 1.43
CA GLY A 139 -14.97 -12.78 0.23
C GLY A 139 -13.72 -11.98 -0.12
N VAL A 140 -13.21 -11.14 0.80
CA VAL A 140 -11.93 -10.43 0.65
C VAL A 140 -10.76 -11.41 0.81
N ASN A 141 -9.74 -11.26 -0.04
CA ASN A 141 -8.55 -12.11 -0.04
C ASN A 141 -7.32 -11.42 0.58
N GLY A 142 -7.30 -10.08 0.58
CA GLY A 142 -6.19 -9.32 1.14
C GLY A 142 -6.62 -8.02 1.79
N VAL A 143 -5.97 -7.66 2.90
CA VAL A 143 -6.25 -6.44 3.65
C VAL A 143 -5.02 -5.56 3.67
N ILE A 144 -5.19 -4.27 3.37
CA ILE A 144 -4.09 -3.30 3.33
C ILE A 144 -4.28 -2.28 4.44
N TYR A 145 -3.43 -2.34 5.46
CA TYR A 145 -3.28 -1.31 6.49
C TYR A 145 -2.39 -0.16 6.00
N ALA A 146 -2.95 0.71 5.17
CA ALA A 146 -2.18 1.62 4.32
C ALA A 146 -1.23 2.60 5.03
N ASN A 147 -1.59 3.13 6.21
CA ASN A 147 -0.85 4.25 6.83
C ASN A 147 -0.73 4.18 8.36
N HIS A 148 -1.11 3.06 8.98
CA HIS A 148 -1.18 2.92 10.43
C HIS A 148 0.20 3.00 11.09
N LEU A 149 1.24 2.41 10.48
CA LEU A 149 2.60 2.49 11.00
C LEU A 149 3.14 3.93 10.99
N LEU A 150 2.86 4.69 9.93
CA LEU A 150 3.22 6.11 9.87
C LEU A 150 2.44 6.93 10.92
N ARG A 151 1.14 6.67 11.07
CA ARG A 151 0.28 7.31 12.09
C ARG A 151 0.75 7.00 13.51
N ALA A 152 1.31 5.81 13.76
CA ALA A 152 1.87 5.42 15.05
C ALA A 152 3.25 6.07 15.30
N ALA A 153 4.10 6.12 14.27
CA ALA A 153 5.43 6.72 14.38
C ALA A 153 5.37 8.24 14.63
N TYR A 154 4.44 8.94 13.97
CA TYR A 154 4.35 10.40 14.04
C TYR A 154 4.26 10.97 15.48
N PRO A 155 3.30 10.58 16.34
CA PRO A 155 3.23 11.11 17.70
C PRO A 155 4.45 10.73 18.55
N ALA A 156 5.05 9.56 18.34
CA ALA A 156 6.26 9.15 19.04
C ALA A 156 7.47 10.03 18.66
N MET A 157 7.63 10.31 17.36
CA MET A 157 8.66 11.24 16.87
C MET A 157 8.44 12.66 17.40
N THR A 158 7.19 13.14 17.39
CA THR A 158 6.83 14.46 17.96
C THR A 158 7.16 14.54 19.44
N ALA A 159 6.77 13.53 20.24
CA ALA A 159 7.04 13.51 21.68
C ALA A 159 8.54 13.49 21.99
N ALA A 160 9.35 12.76 21.20
CA ALA A 160 10.80 12.77 21.32
C ALA A 160 11.39 14.16 21.03
N ALA A 161 10.96 14.80 19.94
CA ALA A 161 11.41 16.14 19.57
C ALA A 161 11.04 17.19 20.63
N GLU A 162 9.81 17.17 21.14
CA GLU A 162 9.35 18.06 22.20
C GLU A 162 10.14 17.86 23.50
N SER A 163 10.45 16.61 23.86
CA SER A 163 11.27 16.29 25.03
C SER A 163 12.68 16.85 24.89
N ILE A 164 13.32 16.68 23.72
CA ILE A 164 14.65 17.22 23.44
C ILE A 164 14.66 18.74 23.54
N LEU A 165 13.68 19.42 22.95
CA LEU A 165 13.56 20.88 22.98
C LEU A 165 13.35 21.40 24.40
N ARG A 166 12.53 20.72 25.21
CA ARG A 166 12.23 21.13 26.59
C ARG A 166 13.42 20.98 27.53
N HIS A 167 14.20 19.90 27.38
CA HIS A 167 15.26 19.55 28.33
C HIS A 167 16.67 19.88 27.83
N GLY A 168 16.82 20.25 26.56
CA GLY A 168 18.12 20.52 25.92
C GLY A 168 19.00 19.27 25.78
N ARG A 169 18.42 18.06 25.88
CA ARG A 169 19.10 16.77 25.78
C ARG A 169 18.11 15.65 25.49
N ALA A 170 18.60 14.48 25.09
CA ALA A 170 17.77 13.32 24.75
C ALA A 170 17.57 12.29 25.89
N HIS A 171 18.03 12.56 27.12
CA HIS A 171 18.04 11.57 28.21
C HIS A 171 16.63 11.06 28.54
N GLU A 172 15.65 11.96 28.55
CA GLU A 172 14.27 11.71 28.94
C GLU A 172 13.54 10.88 27.87
N CYS A 173 13.79 11.13 26.58
CA CYS A 173 13.17 10.37 25.49
C CYS A 173 13.92 9.08 25.14
N ALA A 174 15.21 8.95 25.49
CA ALA A 174 16.01 7.76 25.21
C ALA A 174 15.43 6.46 25.83
N ARG A 175 14.64 6.58 26.90
CA ARG A 175 13.98 5.44 27.57
C ARG A 175 12.69 4.97 26.88
N ALA A 176 12.11 5.79 26.01
CA ALA A 176 10.84 5.51 25.34
C ALA A 176 11.01 5.00 23.90
N GLY A 177 12.24 5.00 23.37
CA GLY A 177 12.55 4.57 22.01
C GLY A 177 13.22 3.20 21.93
N ALA A 178 13.38 2.71 20.70
CA ALA A 178 14.21 1.53 20.42
C ALA A 178 15.66 1.79 20.85
N SER A 179 16.37 0.72 21.24
CA SER A 179 17.77 0.86 21.61
C SER A 179 18.63 1.21 20.39
N LEU A 180 19.81 1.81 20.62
CA LEU A 180 20.78 2.03 19.54
C LEU A 180 21.14 0.73 18.82
N HIS A 181 21.22 -0.38 19.55
CA HIS A 181 21.47 -1.70 18.98
C HIS A 181 20.36 -2.10 18.00
N ASP A 182 19.09 -1.94 18.40
CA ASP A 182 17.96 -2.29 17.55
C ASP A 182 17.94 -1.44 16.28
N ILE A 183 18.18 -0.13 16.40
CA ILE A 183 18.25 0.76 15.23
C ILE A 183 19.42 0.39 14.31
N LEU A 184 20.60 0.12 14.85
CA LEU A 184 21.76 -0.29 14.05
C LEU A 184 21.53 -1.62 13.35
N SER A 185 20.80 -2.56 13.98
CA SER A 185 20.44 -3.84 13.35
C SER A 185 19.52 -3.65 12.13
N VAL A 186 18.61 -2.66 12.18
CA VAL A 186 17.75 -2.32 11.05
C VAL A 186 18.56 -1.67 9.92
N VAL A 187 19.50 -0.79 10.24
CA VAL A 187 20.30 -0.06 9.25
C VAL A 187 21.36 -0.94 8.58
N ALA A 188 22.00 -1.84 9.34
CA ALA A 188 22.96 -2.78 8.80
C ALA A 188 22.33 -3.83 7.86
N GLY A 189 21.00 -3.97 7.92
CA GLY A 189 20.28 -5.09 7.33
C GLY A 189 20.61 -6.39 8.09
N ASN A 190 19.78 -7.43 7.94
CA ASN A 190 20.05 -8.76 8.51
C ASN A 190 21.27 -9.48 7.88
N GLY A 191 22.20 -8.72 7.26
CA GLY A 191 23.47 -9.19 6.74
C GLY A 191 24.51 -9.21 7.87
N THR A 192 25.10 -10.38 8.04
CA THR A 192 26.31 -10.62 8.83
C THR A 192 27.43 -9.64 8.44
N ASP A 193 27.51 -8.47 9.07
CA ASP A 193 28.68 -7.60 8.93
C ASP A 193 28.92 -6.68 10.14
N VAL A 194 28.61 -7.18 11.35
CA VAL A 194 29.16 -6.61 12.59
C VAL A 194 30.54 -7.21 12.86
N ALA A 195 31.47 -7.07 11.90
CA ALA A 195 32.88 -7.42 12.11
C ALA A 195 33.79 -6.63 11.16
N VAL A 196 33.77 -5.30 11.24
CA VAL A 196 34.80 -4.48 10.60
C VAL A 196 35.46 -3.59 11.65
N GLY A 197 36.71 -3.93 12.02
CA GLY A 197 37.66 -2.90 12.45
C GLY A 197 38.50 -3.12 13.71
N THR A 198 39.03 -4.32 14.00
CA THR A 198 40.26 -4.44 14.83
C THR A 198 41.19 -5.52 14.29
N ARG A 199 41.68 -5.34 13.07
CA ARG A 199 42.99 -5.89 12.69
C ARG A 199 43.97 -4.73 12.61
N ALA A 200 44.65 -4.48 13.72
CA ALA A 200 45.90 -3.74 13.70
C ALA A 200 46.86 -4.48 12.76
N ALA A 201 47.27 -3.83 11.68
CA ALA A 201 48.35 -4.34 10.85
C ALA A 201 49.65 -4.32 11.69
N PRO A 202 50.43 -5.41 11.75
CA PRO A 202 51.72 -5.38 12.41
C PRO A 202 52.66 -4.51 11.58
N LEU A 203 53.19 -3.46 12.21
CA LEU A 203 54.31 -2.68 11.66
C LEU A 203 55.56 -3.57 11.71
N THR A 204 55.86 -4.26 10.62
CA THR A 204 57.14 -4.93 10.41
C THR A 204 58.09 -4.01 9.64
N GLY A 205 59.26 -3.73 10.23
CA GLY A 205 60.53 -3.69 9.49
C GLY A 205 61.18 -2.33 9.22
N GLU A 206 61.97 -1.89 10.20
CA GLU A 206 63.34 -1.34 10.13
C GLU A 206 63.97 -0.83 8.81
N THR A 207 64.52 0.38 8.87
CA THR A 207 65.96 0.72 8.66
C THR A 207 66.10 2.21 9.08
N VAL A 208 67.01 2.64 9.97
CA VAL A 208 68.43 2.35 10.20
C VAL A 208 68.73 2.23 11.68
#